data_AF-A0A376U4H8-F1
#
_entry.id   AF-A0A376U4H8-F1
#
_cell.length_a   1.000
_cell.length_b   1.000
_cell.length_c   1.000
_cell.angle_alpha   90.00
_cell.angle_beta   90.00
_cell.angle_gamma   90.00
#
_symmetry.space_group_name_H-M   'P 1'
#
loop_
_entity.id
_entity.type
_entity.pdbx_description
1 polymer ?
#
loop_
_entity_poly.entity_id
_entity_poly.type
_entity_poly.pdbx_seq_one_letter_code
_entity_poly.pdbx_strand_id
1 'polypeptide(L)' 'MLVAQDSRCLLLDERPRRWISPTQVDVLSLVHRLSQERGLTVIAVLHDINMAARYCDYLVALARR' A
#
# COMPACT_ATOMS: atom_id res chain seq x y z
N MET A 1 7.19 -7.75 10.68
CA MET A 1 7.77 -6.85 11.69
C MET A 1 7.05 -5.51 11.79
N LEU A 2 6.83 -4.74 10.71
CA LEU A 2 6.18 -3.42 10.79
C LEU A 2 4.80 -3.38 11.46
N VAL A 3 3.90 -4.33 11.17
CA VAL A 3 2.54 -4.38 11.77
C VAL A 3 2.56 -4.68 13.29
N ALA A 4 3.65 -5.24 13.80
CA ALA A 4 3.79 -5.60 15.21
C ALA A 4 4.34 -4.48 16.09
N GLN A 5 4.73 -3.33 15.50
CA GLN A 5 5.40 -2.23 16.21
C GLN A 5 4.46 -1.15 16.75
N ASP A 6 3.14 -1.35 16.64
CA ASP A 6 2.10 -0.37 17.04
C ASP A 6 2.33 1.04 16.46
N SER A 7 2.95 1.11 15.28
CA SER A 7 3.23 2.34 14.57
C SER A 7 1.94 3.01 14.14
N ARG A 8 1.84 4.34 14.26
CA ARG A 8 0.68 5.09 13.75
C ARG A 8 0.67 5.26 12.23
N CYS A 9 1.83 5.08 11.59
CA CYS A 9 2.01 5.24 10.15
C CYS A 9 2.87 4.12 9.56
N LEU A 10 2.51 3.69 8.34
CA LEU A 10 3.16 2.66 7.56
C LEU A 10 3.58 3.24 6.21
N LEU A 11 4.88 3.17 5.89
CA LEU A 11 5.38 3.47 4.55
C LEU A 11 5.70 2.16 3.82
N LEU A 12 5.07 1.96 2.66
CA LEU A 12 5.27 0.82 1.80
C LEU A 12 5.91 1.27 0.49
N ASP A 13 7.01 0.64 0.13
CA ASP A 13 7.67 0.86 -1.15
C ASP A 13 7.49 -0.39 -2.02
N GLU A 14 6.88 -0.22 -3.18
CA GLU A 14 6.79 -1.31 -4.15
C GLU A 14 8.19 -1.56 -4.74
N ARG A 15 8.75 -2.74 -4.50
CA ARG A 15 9.90 -3.17 -5.30
C ARG A 15 9.45 -3.37 -6.74
N PRO A 16 10.09 -2.76 -7.73
CA PRO A 16 9.68 -2.92 -9.13
C PRO A 16 9.74 -4.40 -9.53
N ARG A 17 8.56 -4.99 -9.73
CA ARG A 17 8.39 -6.31 -10.33
C ARG A 17 7.55 -6.12 -11.59
N ARG A 18 7.95 -6.79 -12.69
CA ARG A 18 7.24 -6.71 -13.98
C ARG A 18 5.81 -7.30 -13.95
N TRP A 19 5.40 -7.98 -12.88
CA TRP A 19 4.07 -8.60 -12.72
C TRP A 19 3.59 -8.51 -11.27
N ILE A 20 2.29 -8.29 -11.11
CA ILE A 20 1.57 -8.37 -9.84
C ILE A 20 1.64 -9.82 -9.36
N SER A 21 2.18 -10.04 -8.16
CA SER A 21 2.11 -11.35 -7.52
C SER A 21 0.84 -11.47 -6.67
N PRO A 22 0.22 -12.67 -6.56
CA PRO A 22 -0.88 -12.90 -5.62
C PRO A 22 -0.52 -12.47 -4.18
N THR A 23 0.71 -12.73 -3.77
CA THR A 23 1.22 -12.31 -2.45
C THR A 23 1.18 -10.79 -2.25
N GLN A 24 1.39 -9.99 -3.30
CA GLN A 24 1.27 -8.53 -3.20
C GLN A 24 -0.17 -8.10 -2.96
N VAL A 25 -1.13 -8.75 -3.63
CA VAL A 25 -2.57 -8.51 -3.43
C VAL A 25 -2.97 -8.87 -2.00
N ASP A 26 -2.48 -10.00 -1.48
CA ASP A 26 -2.78 -10.44 -0.11
C ASP A 26 -2.21 -9.45 0.93
N VAL A 27 -0.98 -8.97 0.72
CA VAL A 27 -0.35 -7.97 1.59
C VAL A 27 -1.11 -6.65 1.57
N LEU A 28 -1.46 -6.14 0.38
CA LEU A 28 -2.22 -4.89 0.26
C LEU A 28 -3.61 -5.02 0.89
N SER A 29 -4.26 -6.17 0.72
CA SER A 29 -5.57 -6.45 1.33
C SER A 29 -5.48 -6.49 2.87
N LEU A 30 -4.44 -7.13 3.41
CA LEU A 30 -4.20 -7.17 4.85
C LEU A 30 -3.91 -5.77 5.41
N VAL A 31 -3.05 -5.00 4.74
CA VAL A 31 -2.70 -3.63 5.16
C VAL A 31 -3.92 -2.72 5.11
N HIS A 32 -4.71 -2.78 4.03
CA HIS A 32 -5.92 -1.99 3.88
C HIS A 32 -6.90 -2.28 5.04
N ARG A 33 -7.17 -3.57 5.33
CA ARG A 33 -8.01 -3.97 6.47
C ARG A 33 -7.48 -3.42 7.80
N LEU A 34 -6.19 -3.60 8.07
CA LEU A 34 -5.57 -3.12 9.31
C LEU A 34 -5.61 -1.59 9.44
N SER A 35 -5.53 -0.85 8.32
CA SER A 35 -5.65 0.61 8.34
C SER A 35 -7.01 1.06 8.85
N GLN A 36 -8.08 0.38 8.40
CA GLN A 36 -9.45 0.68 8.80
C GLN A 36 -9.73 0.25 10.24
N GLU A 37 -9.24 -0.94 10.64
CA GLU A 37 -9.45 -1.47 11.99
C GLU A 37 -8.72 -0.68 13.09
N ARG A 38 -7.55 -0.11 12.78
CA ARG A 38 -6.65 0.50 13.77
C ARG A 38 -6.40 2.00 13.56
N GLY A 39 -7.01 2.61 12.55
CA GLY A 39 -6.76 4.01 12.19
C GLY A 39 -5.32 4.27 11.76
N LEU A 40 -4.66 3.28 11.13
CA LEU A 40 -3.27 3.43 10.68
C LEU A 40 -3.21 4.27 9.41
N THR A 41 -2.32 5.26 9.38
CA THR A 41 -2.04 5.99 8.14
C THR A 41 -1.10 5.19 7.26
N VAL A 42 -1.51 4.84 6.04
CA VAL A 42 -0.67 4.09 5.10
C VAL A 42 -0.31 4.97 3.92
N ILE A 43 0.99 5.08 3.64
CA ILE A 43 1.52 5.71 2.43
C ILE A 43 2.20 4.63 1.62
N ALA A 44 1.71 4.37 0.41
CA ALA A 44 2.25 3.35 -0.48
C ALA A 44 2.70 3.97 -1.80
N VAL A 45 3.89 3.58 -2.26
CA VAL A 45 4.30 3.79 -3.65
C VAL A 45 3.83 2.58 -4.45
N LEU A 46 2.98 2.82 -5.45
CA LEU A 46 2.44 1.79 -6.33
C LEU A 46 2.66 2.22 -7.79
N HIS A 47 3.07 1.28 -8.62
CA HIS A 47 3.30 1.41 -10.05
C HIS A 47 2.12 0.87 -10.88
N ASP A 48 1.20 0.13 -10.26
CA ASP A 48 -0.03 -0.34 -10.90
C ASP A 48 -1.24 0.49 -10.47
N ILE A 49 -1.90 1.14 -11.44
CA ILE A 49 -3.06 2.01 -11.20
C ILE A 49 -4.30 1.25 -10.71
N ASN A 50 -4.48 -0.03 -11.08
CA ASN A 50 -5.60 -0.82 -10.60
C ASN A 50 -5.44 -1.17 -9.12
N MET A 51 -4.21 -1.45 -8.68
CA MET A 51 -3.92 -1.63 -7.25
C MET A 51 -4.16 -0.34 -6.48
N ALA A 52 -3.69 0.79 -7.01
CA ALA A 52 -3.88 2.09 -6.38
C ALA A 52 -5.39 2.43 -6.26
N ALA A 53 -6.15 2.27 -7.34
CA ALA A 53 -7.60 2.53 -7.35
C ALA A 53 -8.39 1.59 -6.43
N ARG A 54 -7.89 0.37 -6.19
CA ARG A 54 -8.57 -0.61 -5.33
C ARG A 54 -8.32 -0.39 -3.84
N TYR A 55 -7.11 0.04 -3.46
CA TYR A 55 -6.67 0.01 -2.06
C TYR A 55 -6.37 1.38 -1.45
N CYS A 56 -6.23 2.44 -2.25
CA CYS A 56 -5.89 3.77 -1.76
C CYS A 56 -7.11 4.69 -1.69
N ASP A 57 -7.26 5.40 -0.58
CA ASP A 57 -8.28 6.44 -0.42
C ASP A 57 -7.91 7.73 -1.17
N TYR A 58 -6.61 8.01 -1.29
CA TYR A 58 -6.06 9.19 -1.97
C TYR A 58 -4.94 8.78 -2.93
N LEU A 59 -4.94 9.39 -4.12
CA LEU A 59 -3.95 9.12 -5.18
C LEU A 59 -3.15 10.37 -5.50
N VAL A 60 -1.81 10.23 -5.50
CA VAL A 60 -0.87 11.26 -5.95
C VAL A 60 -0.06 10.69 -7.12
N ALA A 61 -0.28 11.24 -8.32
CA ALA A 61 0.47 10.86 -9.50
C ALA A 61 1.76 11.69 -9.60
N LEU A 62 2.91 11.02 -9.62
CA LEU A 62 4.20 11.66 -9.85
C LEU A 62 4.57 11.53 -11.34
N ALA A 63 4.86 12.66 -11.99
CA ALA A 63 5.37 12.71 -13.35
C ALA A 63 6.72 13.42 -13.38
N ARG A 64 7.65 12.97 -14.23
CA ARG A 64 8.84 13.75 -14.56
C ARG A 64 8.46 14.83 -15.56
N ARG A 65 8.99 16.04 -15.37
CA ARG A 65 8.96 17.10 -16.38
C ARG A 65 9.85 16.74 -17.56
#